data_AF-A0A1H0XKP7-F1
#
_entry.id   AF-A0A1H0XKP7-F1
#
_cell.length_a   1.000
_cell.length_b   1.000
_cell.length_c   1.000
_cell.angle_alpha   90.00
_cell.angle_beta   90.00
_cell.angle_gamma   90.00
#
_symmetry.space_group_name_H-M   'P 1'
#
loop_
_entity.id
_entity.type
_entity.pdbx_description
1 polymer ?
#
loop_
_entity_poly.entity_id
_entity_poly.type
_entity_poly.pdbx_seq_one_letter_code
_entity_poly.pdbx_strand_id
1 'polypeptide(L)'
;MVRPIFESTLKAYETAKARGAAARSVERNLLRQALYDAKEAGHSIREIARLLDLPKSTVARMAVLPKNPGWEPTISAEAYIEEHNAAWAHEPEQHISAAPFEVLEHGDATRTITARALGTAQPNQPPANRSSDR
;
A
#
# COMPACT_ATOMS: atom_id res chain seq x y z
N MET A 1 -7.18 -7.95 -38.24
CA MET A 1 -6.66 -8.04 -36.85
C MET A 1 -5.16 -8.23 -36.94
N VAL A 2 -4.37 -7.23 -36.53
CA VAL A 2 -2.89 -7.31 -36.56
C VAL A 2 -2.45 -8.20 -35.41
N ARG A 3 -1.68 -9.26 -35.66
CA ARG A 3 -1.09 -10.06 -34.59
C ARG A 3 0.13 -9.33 -34.04
N PRO A 4 0.18 -9.01 -32.73
CA PRO A 4 1.39 -8.46 -32.13
C PRO A 4 2.53 -9.48 -32.21
N ILE A 5 3.76 -9.00 -32.39
CA ILE A 5 4.95 -9.85 -32.26
C ILE A 5 5.12 -10.30 -30.80
N PHE A 6 5.85 -11.40 -30.60
CA PHE A 6 6.03 -12.01 -29.27
C PHE A 6 6.54 -10.99 -28.23
N GLU A 7 7.53 -10.17 -28.57
CA GLU A 7 8.09 -9.15 -27.68
C GLU A 7 7.04 -8.14 -27.20
N SER A 8 6.13 -7.71 -28.08
CA SER A 8 5.04 -6.80 -27.72
C SER A 8 4.03 -7.47 -26.78
N THR A 9 3.76 -8.76 -27.00
CA THR A 9 2.87 -9.54 -26.12
C THR A 9 3.50 -9.81 -24.76
N LEU A 10 4.80 -10.12 -24.73
CA LEU A 10 5.55 -10.32 -23.49
C LEU A 10 5.57 -9.05 -22.64
N LYS A 11 5.86 -7.89 -23.26
CA LYS A 11 5.82 -6.59 -22.58
C LYS A 11 4.43 -6.27 -22.01
N ALA A 12 3.37 -6.55 -22.79
CA ALA A 12 2.00 -6.38 -22.33
C ALA A 12 1.67 -7.30 -21.14
N TYR A 13 2.12 -8.55 -21.17
CA TYR A 13 1.96 -9.50 -20.08
C TYR A 13 2.70 -9.06 -18.81
N GLU A 14 3.96 -8.62 -18.92
CA GLU A 14 4.73 -8.11 -17.79
C GLU A 14 4.07 -6.89 -17.14
N THR A 15 3.54 -5.98 -17.97
CA THR A 15 2.78 -4.81 -17.51
C THR A 15 1.50 -5.24 -16.77
N ALA A 16 0.72 -6.16 -17.35
CA ALA A 16 -0.50 -6.67 -16.72
C ALA A 16 -0.20 -7.39 -15.39
N LYS A 17 0.90 -8.15 -15.34
CA LYS A 17 1.36 -8.82 -14.13
C LYS A 17 1.73 -7.83 -13.02
N ALA A 18 2.45 -6.76 -13.36
CA ALA A 18 2.81 -5.70 -12.40
C ALA A 18 1.58 -4.98 -11.85
N ARG A 19 0.62 -4.61 -12.71
CA ARG A 19 -0.66 -4.01 -12.28
C ARG A 19 -1.48 -4.95 -11.40
N GLY A 20 -1.56 -6.23 -11.75
CA GLY A 20 -2.25 -7.22 -10.93
C GLY A 20 -1.61 -7.39 -9.55
N ALA A 21 -0.29 -7.33 -9.45
CA ALA A 21 0.41 -7.30 -8.15
C ALA A 21 0.11 -6.01 -7.36
N ALA A 22 0.03 -4.87 -8.05
CA ALA A 22 -0.34 -3.60 -7.45
C ALA A 22 -1.74 -3.61 -6.85
N ALA A 23 -2.74 -4.00 -7.65
CA ALA A 23 -4.13 -4.09 -7.21
C ALA A 23 -4.30 -5.01 -5.99
N ARG A 24 -3.69 -6.21 -6.00
CA ARG A 24 -3.75 -7.14 -4.85
C ARG A 24 -3.12 -6.56 -3.58
N SER A 25 -2.02 -5.81 -3.72
CA SER A 25 -1.38 -5.18 -2.58
C SER A 25 -2.22 -4.04 -2.01
N VAL A 26 -2.83 -3.21 -2.87
CA VAL A 26 -3.73 -2.13 -2.47
C VAL A 26 -4.96 -2.72 -1.77
N GLU A 27 -5.62 -3.71 -2.37
CA GLU A 27 -6.76 -4.42 -1.79
C GLU A 27 -6.43 -4.96 -0.39
N ARG A 28 -5.31 -5.66 -0.24
CA ARG A 28 -4.87 -6.21 1.05
C ARG A 28 -4.60 -5.12 2.10
N ASN A 29 -4.07 -3.97 1.69
CA ASN A 29 -3.81 -2.85 2.58
C ASN A 29 -5.11 -2.17 3.02
N LEU A 30 -6.02 -1.90 2.08
CA LEU A 30 -7.34 -1.33 2.36
C LEU A 30 -8.17 -2.25 3.25
N LEU A 31 -8.16 -3.56 3.00
CA LEU A 31 -8.86 -4.52 3.85
C LEU A 31 -8.34 -4.48 5.30
N ARG A 32 -7.02 -4.39 5.49
CA ARG A 32 -6.44 -4.25 6.85
C ARG A 32 -6.81 -2.92 7.49
N GLN A 33 -6.78 -1.83 6.73
CA GLN A 33 -7.16 -0.51 7.20
C GLN A 33 -8.64 -0.51 7.63
N ALA A 34 -9.55 -1.02 6.80
CA ALA A 34 -10.96 -1.15 7.13
C ALA A 34 -11.21 -2.02 8.37
N LEU A 35 -10.46 -3.13 8.53
CA LEU A 35 -10.52 -3.95 9.73
C LEU A 35 -10.07 -3.20 10.98
N TYR A 36 -9.02 -2.37 10.86
CA TYR A 36 -8.52 -1.56 11.96
C TYR A 36 -9.53 -0.48 12.34
N ASP A 37 -9.99 0.31 11.37
CA ASP A 37 -10.94 1.40 11.59
C ASP A 37 -12.26 0.88 12.17
N ALA A 38 -12.76 -0.25 11.69
CA ALA A 38 -13.98 -0.85 12.23
C ALA A 38 -13.80 -1.32 13.68
N LYS A 39 -12.61 -1.84 14.05
CA LYS A 39 -12.31 -2.21 15.44
C LYS A 39 -12.19 -0.99 16.34
N GLU A 40 -11.51 0.08 15.89
CA GLU A 40 -11.40 1.34 16.64
C GLU A 40 -12.79 2.00 16.83
N ALA A 41 -13.68 1.86 15.84
CA ALA A 41 -15.08 2.26 15.95
C ALA A 41 -15.94 1.36 16.85
N GLY A 42 -15.37 0.29 17.43
CA GLY A 42 -16.05 -0.60 18.37
C GLY A 42 -16.92 -1.68 17.74
N HIS A 43 -16.82 -1.92 16.43
CA HIS A 43 -17.58 -3.00 15.79
C HIS A 43 -17.12 -4.38 16.26
N SER A 44 -18.08 -5.28 16.47
CA SER A 44 -17.81 -6.68 16.75
C SER A 44 -17.30 -7.40 15.51
N ILE A 45 -16.56 -8.51 15.71
CA ILE A 45 -16.06 -9.37 14.62
C ILE A 45 -17.20 -9.84 13.69
N ARG A 46 -18.42 -10.05 14.22
CA ARG A 46 -19.58 -10.46 13.43
C ARG A 46 -20.07 -9.34 12.52
N GLU A 47 -20.12 -8.11 13.01
CA GLU A 47 -20.52 -6.95 12.22
C GLU A 47 -19.50 -6.66 11.12
N ILE A 48 -18.22 -6.72 11.46
CA ILE A 48 -17.13 -6.54 10.50
C ILE A 48 -17.20 -7.59 9.39
N ALA A 49 -17.38 -8.87 9.74
CA ALA A 49 -17.55 -9.96 8.77
C ALA A 49 -18.72 -9.71 7.81
N ARG A 50 -19.83 -9.16 8.32
CA ARG A 50 -21.00 -8.80 7.50
C ARG A 50 -20.72 -7.59 6.60
N LEU A 51 -20.05 -6.56 7.10
CA LEU A 51 -19.76 -5.33 6.35
C LEU A 51 -18.76 -5.57 5.20
N LEU A 52 -17.78 -6.45 5.43
CA LEU A 52 -16.73 -6.76 4.45
C LEU A 52 -17.04 -7.98 3.59
N ASP A 53 -18.20 -8.61 3.78
CA ASP A 53 -18.58 -9.89 3.14
C ASP A 53 -17.49 -10.97 3.25
N LEU A 54 -16.96 -11.14 4.46
CA LEU A 54 -15.90 -12.11 4.76
C LEU A 54 -16.33 -13.15 5.78
N PRO A 55 -15.78 -14.38 5.72
CA PRO A 55 -15.97 -15.35 6.79
C PRO A 55 -15.48 -14.81 8.13
N LYS A 56 -16.24 -15.06 9.20
CA LYS A 56 -15.89 -14.66 10.57
C LYS A 56 -14.49 -15.14 10.99
N SER A 57 -14.12 -16.36 10.57
CA SER A 57 -12.80 -16.94 10.84
C SER A 57 -11.66 -16.19 10.14
N THR A 58 -11.91 -15.68 8.93
CA THR A 58 -10.96 -14.83 8.19
C THR A 58 -10.73 -13.52 8.93
N VAL A 59 -11.81 -12.84 9.32
CA VAL A 59 -11.74 -11.59 10.10
C VAL A 59 -11.01 -11.80 11.42
N ALA A 60 -11.36 -12.85 12.17
CA ALA A 60 -10.70 -13.16 13.44
C ALA A 60 -9.19 -13.42 13.29
N ARG A 61 -8.79 -14.14 12.23
CA ARG A 61 -7.37 -14.40 11.92
C ARG A 61 -6.63 -13.12 11.54
N MET A 62 -7.25 -12.26 10.73
CA MET A 62 -6.61 -11.02 10.29
C MET A 62 -6.50 -9.98 11.40
N ALA A 63 -7.44 -9.97 12.35
CA ALA A 63 -7.47 -9.02 13.47
C ALA A 63 -6.28 -9.15 14.45
N VAL A 64 -5.50 -10.24 14.38
CA VAL A 64 -4.33 -10.52 15.22
C VAL A 64 -2.99 -10.45 14.46
N LEU A 65 -3.02 -10.30 13.13
CA LEU A 65 -1.79 -10.20 12.36
C LEU A 65 -1.11 -8.84 12.57
N PRO A 66 0.23 -8.78 12.59
CA PRO A 66 0.95 -7.52 12.71
C PRO A 66 0.62 -6.57 11.56
N LYS A 67 0.68 -5.26 11.85
CA LYS A 67 0.30 -4.17 10.94
C LYS A 67 1.10 -4.13 9.63
N ASN A 68 2.24 -4.81 9.55
CA ASN A 68 3.18 -4.60 8.46
C ASN A 68 2.70 -5.29 7.18
N PRO A 69 2.44 -4.55 6.09
CA PRO A 69 2.03 -5.15 4.86
C PRO A 69 3.24 -5.80 4.19
N GLY A 70 3.24 -7.14 4.09
CA GLY A 70 4.11 -7.81 3.14
C GLY A 70 3.75 -7.30 1.73
N TRP A 71 4.63 -6.51 1.12
CA TRP A 71 4.49 -6.07 -0.28
C TRP A 71 5.07 -7.13 -1.22
N GLU A 72 4.44 -7.32 -2.39
CA GLU A 72 4.93 -8.27 -3.40
C GLU A 72 6.14 -7.68 -4.14
N PRO A 73 7.29 -8.37 -4.27
CA PRO A 73 8.50 -7.85 -4.91
C PRO A 73 8.34 -7.36 -6.36
N THR A 74 7.26 -7.77 -7.03
CA THR A 74 6.97 -7.44 -8.43
C THR A 74 6.19 -6.14 -8.61
N ILE A 75 5.85 -5.45 -7.52
CA ILE A 75 5.12 -4.19 -7.56
C ILE A 75 6.08 -3.06 -8.01
N SER A 76 5.62 -2.13 -8.83
CA SER A 76 6.30 -0.84 -9.00
C SER A 76 5.62 0.22 -8.12
N ALA A 77 6.36 1.26 -7.75
CA ALA A 77 5.82 2.36 -6.96
C ALA A 77 4.71 3.10 -7.73
N GLU A 78 4.92 3.32 -9.02
CA GLU A 78 3.96 4.00 -9.91
C GLU A 78 2.67 3.21 -10.04
N ALA A 79 2.75 1.89 -10.28
CA ALA A 79 1.56 1.05 -10.37
C ALA A 79 0.79 1.01 -9.04
N TYR A 80 1.49 1.02 -7.90
CA TYR A 80 0.83 1.12 -6.60
C TYR A 80 0.08 2.45 -6.42
N ILE A 81 0.71 3.57 -6.79
CA ILE A 81 0.09 4.90 -6.70
C ILE A 81 -1.15 4.97 -7.59
N GLU A 82 -1.06 4.52 -8.83
CA GLU A 82 -2.19 4.49 -9.77
C GLU A 82 -3.35 3.67 -9.22
N GLU A 83 -3.09 2.43 -8.77
CA GLU A 83 -4.15 1.55 -8.25
C GLU A 83 -4.71 2.05 -6.90
N HIS A 84 -3.88 2.65 -6.03
CA HIS A 84 -4.33 3.26 -4.77
C HIS A 84 -5.25 4.45 -5.02
N ASN A 85 -4.84 5.39 -5.88
CA ASN A 85 -5.65 6.57 -6.20
C ASN A 85 -6.93 6.20 -6.96
N ALA A 86 -6.88 5.15 -7.79
CA ALA A 86 -8.09 4.60 -8.43
C ALA A 86 -9.08 4.03 -7.40
N ALA A 87 -8.61 3.32 -6.37
CA ALA A 87 -9.48 2.82 -5.30
C ALA A 87 -10.11 3.97 -4.48
N TRP A 88 -9.37 5.07 -4.30
CA TRP A 88 -9.84 6.29 -3.65
C TRP A 88 -10.42 7.34 -4.62
N ALA A 89 -10.93 6.93 -5.79
CA ALA A 89 -11.49 7.88 -6.76
C ALA A 89 -12.64 8.74 -6.20
N HIS A 90 -13.31 8.28 -5.14
CA HIS A 90 -14.40 8.97 -4.47
C HIS A 90 -13.94 9.98 -3.39
N GLU A 91 -12.69 9.91 -2.93
CA GLU A 91 -12.12 10.77 -1.88
C GLU A 91 -10.69 11.22 -2.29
N PRO A 92 -10.57 12.30 -3.10
CA PRO A 92 -9.28 12.78 -3.60
C PRO A 92 -8.26 13.16 -2.52
N GLU A 93 -8.72 13.49 -1.32
CA GLU A 93 -7.87 13.76 -0.15
C GLU A 93 -7.06 12.55 0.31
N GLN A 94 -7.46 11.33 -0.07
CA GLN A 94 -6.73 10.09 0.23
C GLN A 94 -5.71 9.73 -0.87
N HIS A 95 -5.60 10.55 -1.92
CA HIS A 95 -4.64 10.30 -3.00
C HIS A 95 -3.21 10.48 -2.49
N ILE A 96 -2.34 9.58 -2.93
CA ILE A 96 -0.93 9.61 -2.60
C ILE A 96 -0.10 10.04 -3.82
N SER A 97 0.97 10.77 -3.56
CA SER A 97 2.00 11.09 -4.57
C SER A 97 3.19 10.14 -4.53
N ALA A 98 3.24 9.27 -3.51
CA ALA A 98 4.35 8.39 -3.23
C ALA A 98 3.87 7.07 -2.62
N ALA A 99 4.41 5.95 -3.10
CA ALA A 99 4.17 4.65 -2.50
C ALA A 99 4.75 4.59 -1.07
N PRO A 100 4.15 3.82 -0.15
CA PRO A 100 4.64 3.68 1.24
C PRO A 100 5.87 2.77 1.36
N PHE A 101 6.51 2.42 0.25
CA PHE A 101 7.66 1.53 0.17
C PHE A 101 8.65 2.03 -0.88
N GLU A 102 9.87 1.50 -0.79
CA GLU A 102 10.94 1.69 -1.76
C GLU A 102 11.32 0.34 -2.35
N VAL A 103 11.62 0.35 -3.65
CA VAL A 103 12.11 -0.82 -4.38
C VAL A 103 13.63 -0.66 -4.52
N LEU A 104 14.37 -1.53 -3.84
CA LEU A 104 15.81 -1.64 -3.97
C LEU A 104 16.10 -2.71 -5.02
N GLU A 105 16.64 -2.29 -6.16
CA GLU A 105 17.14 -3.21 -7.17
C GLU A 105 18.56 -3.64 -6.83
N HIS A 106 18.79 -4.94 -6.82
CA HIS A 106 20.12 -5.53 -6.69
C HIS A 106 20.66 -5.86 -8.07
N GLY A 107 21.99 -5.78 -8.25
CA GLY A 107 22.65 -6.00 -9.53
C GLY A 107 22.52 -7.42 -10.12
N ASP A 108 21.87 -8.34 -9.41
CA ASP A 108 21.59 -9.73 -9.79
C ASP A 108 20.14 -9.96 -10.26
N ALA A 109 19.45 -8.88 -10.66
CA ALA A 109 18.03 -8.87 -11.03
C ALA A 109 17.07 -9.26 -9.90
N THR A 110 17.53 -9.30 -8.65
CA THR A 110 16.64 -9.42 -7.49
C THR A 110 16.16 -8.04 -7.03
N ARG A 111 14.97 -8.00 -6.43
CA ARG A 111 14.37 -6.78 -5.89
C ARG A 111 13.96 -7.00 -4.44
N THR A 112 14.30 -6.05 -3.59
CA THR A 112 13.80 -6.01 -2.21
C THR A 112 12.89 -4.81 -2.04
N ILE A 113 11.74 -5.03 -1.40
CA ILE A 113 10.83 -3.95 -1.03
C ILE A 113 10.99 -3.67 0.45
N THR A 114 11.32 -2.43 0.78
CA THR A 114 11.42 -1.95 2.16
C THR A 114 10.36 -0.90 2.41
N ALA A 115 9.79 -0.89 3.62
CA ALA A 115 8.92 0.21 4.03
C ALA A 115 9.71 1.51 3.88
N ARG A 116 9.10 2.52 3.24
CA ARG A 116 9.68 3.85 3.26
C ARG A 116 9.57 4.35 4.70
N ALA A 117 10.68 4.82 5.26
CA ALA A 117 10.61 5.60 6.49
C ALA A 117 9.80 6.86 6.16
N LEU A 118 8.53 6.90 6.56
CA LEU A 118 7.79 8.15 6.61
C LEU A 118 8.61 9.05 7.53
N GLY A 119 9.29 10.04 6.95
CA GLY A 119 9.96 11.06 7.73
C GLY A 119 8.94 11.56 8.74
N THR A 120 9.26 11.41 10.03
CA THR A 120 8.43 11.96 11.10
C THR A 120 8.16 13.40 10.74
N ALA A 121 6.90 13.77 10.49
CA ALA A 121 6.52 15.16 10.55
C ALA A 121 6.98 15.66 11.92
N GLN A 122 8.08 16.41 11.94
CA GLN A 122 8.65 16.94 13.15
C GLN A 122 7.71 18.11 13.52
N PRO A 123 6.91 18.00 14.59
CA PRO A 123 6.02 19.10 14.96
C PRO A 123 6.91 20.27 15.36
N ASN A 124 6.84 21.36 14.58
CA ASN A 124 7.33 22.70 14.86
C ASN A 124 8.40 22.77 15.98
N GLN A 125 9.68 22.56 15.63
CA GLN A 125 10.74 23.14 16.45
C GLN A 125 10.71 24.66 16.21
N PRO A 126 10.40 25.49 17.21
CA PRO A 126 10.63 26.93 17.08
C PRO A 126 12.13 27.17 16.86
N PRO A 127 12.51 28.22 16.12
CA PRO A 127 13.90 28.50 15.83
C PRO A 127 14.69 28.63 17.13
N ALA A 128 15.79 27.89 17.22
CA ALA A 128 16.74 28.00 18.31
C ALA A 128 17.28 29.43 18.33
N ASN A 129 16.75 30.26 19.24
CA ASN A 129 17.33 31.56 19.53
C ASN A 129 18.74 31.33 20.07
N ARG A 130 19.72 31.65 19.24
CA ARG A 130 21.05 32.04 19.69
C ARG A 130 20.90 33.39 20.39
N SER A 131 21.02 33.38 21.71
CA SER A 131 21.53 34.55 22.43
C SER A 131 22.54 34.06 23.45
N SER A 132 23.78 34.44 23.16
CA SER A 132 24.94 34.36 24.02
C SER A 132 24.76 35.18 25.30
N ASP A 133 25.76 35.01 26.17
CA ASP A 133 26.22 35.93 27.21
C ASP A 133 25.66 35.70 28.62
N ARG A 134 26.44 34.96 29.41
CA ARG A 134 27.25 35.56 30.49
C ARG A 134 28.41 34.66 30.88
#